data_AF-A0AAE8MBU1-F1
#
_entry.id   AF-A0AAE8MBU1-F1
#
_cell.length_a   1.000
_cell.length_b   1.000
_cell.length_c   1.000
_cell.angle_alpha   90.00
_cell.angle_beta   90.00
_cell.angle_gamma   90.00
#
_symmetry.space_group_name_H-M   'P 1'
#
loop_
_entity.id
_entity.type
_entity.pdbx_description
1 polymer ?
#
loop_
_entity_poly.entity_id
_entity_poly.type
_entity_poly.pdbx_seq_one_letter_code
_entity_poly.pdbx_strand_id
1 'polypeptide(L)'
;MSTQTPLPRVSIQFCTQCKWMLRATYYAQELFSTFSTGLGEVALQPSTGGTFIVTITHQAPGAETASTKTLWDRREDGGFPETKELKRRVRDVIEPDRDLGHVDRDHGNKKDEAKKEEPAEDKPAEAGDKCEDCP
;
A
#
# COMPACT_ATOMS: atom_id res chain seq x y z
N MET A 1 -23.29 5.46 16.91
CA MET A 1 -22.03 6.13 17.26
C MET A 1 -21.27 6.38 15.98
N SER A 2 -21.34 7.58 15.43
CA SER A 2 -20.60 7.93 14.21
C SER A 2 -19.18 8.28 14.62
N THR A 3 -18.25 7.35 14.44
CA THR A 3 -16.82 7.59 14.58
C THR A 3 -16.39 8.55 13.48
N GLN A 4 -16.34 9.84 13.80
CA GLN A 4 -15.64 10.82 12.96
C GLN A 4 -14.23 10.27 12.78
N THR A 5 -13.89 9.88 11.56
CA THR A 5 -12.57 9.30 11.27
C THR A 5 -11.75 10.43 10.67
N PRO A 6 -11.05 11.25 11.48
CA PRO A 6 -10.25 12.36 10.94
C PRO A 6 -9.11 11.86 10.06
N LEU A 7 -8.74 10.57 10.17
CA LEU A 7 -7.65 9.96 9.44
C LEU A 7 -8.14 8.86 8.48
N PRO A 8 -7.51 8.66 7.32
CA PRO A 8 -7.88 7.62 6.37
C PRO A 8 -7.79 6.20 6.98
N ARG A 9 -8.80 5.38 6.69
CA ARG A 9 -8.85 3.95 7.04
C ARG A 9 -8.59 3.11 5.79
N VAL A 10 -7.56 2.28 5.81
CA VAL A 10 -7.35 1.27 4.76
C VAL A 10 -7.89 -0.07 5.23
N SER A 11 -8.62 -0.80 4.38
CA SER A 11 -9.07 -2.16 4.69
C SER A 11 -8.54 -3.14 3.65
N ILE A 12 -7.91 -4.23 4.11
CA ILE A 12 -7.39 -5.31 3.27
C ILE A 12 -8.23 -6.55 3.56
N GLN A 13 -9.14 -6.87 2.66
CA GLN A 13 -9.91 -8.10 2.71
C GLN A 13 -9.13 -9.24 2.06
N PHE A 14 -8.96 -10.37 2.75
CA PHE A 14 -8.12 -11.47 2.26
C PHE A 14 -8.73 -12.85 2.51
N CYS A 15 -8.51 -13.77 1.57
CA CYS A 15 -8.90 -15.17 1.68
C CYS A 15 -8.05 -15.91 2.75
N THR A 16 -8.69 -16.37 3.82
CA THR A 16 -8.03 -17.15 4.88
C THR A 16 -7.63 -18.56 4.42
N GLN A 17 -8.49 -19.21 3.63
CA GLN A 17 -8.24 -20.55 3.08
C GLN A 17 -7.06 -20.59 2.09
N CYS A 18 -6.75 -19.45 1.48
CA CYS A 18 -5.71 -19.29 0.49
C CYS A 18 -4.33 -19.00 1.11
N LYS A 19 -4.23 -18.93 2.44
CA LYS A 19 -3.03 -18.57 3.21
C LYS A 19 -2.46 -17.18 2.86
N TRP A 20 -3.32 -16.23 2.47
CA TRP A 20 -2.89 -14.87 2.08
C TRP A 20 -2.74 -13.89 3.25
N MET A 21 -2.95 -14.34 4.49
CA MET A 21 -2.77 -13.52 5.68
C MET A 21 -1.38 -12.85 5.73
N LEU A 22 -0.31 -13.61 5.49
CA LEU A 22 1.06 -13.08 5.51
C LEU A 22 1.25 -11.95 4.49
N ARG A 23 0.64 -12.10 3.31
CA ARG A 23 0.70 -11.08 2.27
C ARG A 23 -0.08 -9.83 2.65
N ALA A 24 -1.28 -10.00 3.22
CA ALA A 24 -2.10 -8.90 3.71
C ALA A 24 -1.37 -8.12 4.82
N THR A 25 -0.76 -8.82 5.78
CA THR A 25 0.04 -8.22 6.85
C THR A 25 1.27 -7.49 6.31
N TYR A 26 1.96 -8.06 5.32
CA TYR A 26 3.08 -7.39 4.65
C TYR A 26 2.67 -6.03 4.06
N TYR A 27 1.57 -5.97 3.30
CA TYR A 27 1.09 -4.68 2.77
C TYR A 27 0.69 -3.71 3.88
N ALA A 28 0.07 -4.19 4.97
CA ALA A 28 -0.25 -3.32 6.10
C ALA A 28 1.01 -2.70 6.73
N GLN A 29 2.08 -3.47 6.90
CA GLN A 29 3.36 -2.97 7.39
C GLN A 29 3.97 -1.94 6.45
N GLU A 30 3.97 -2.21 5.14
CA GLU A 30 4.47 -1.29 4.11
C GLU A 30 3.71 0.05 4.08
N LEU A 31 2.40 0.02 4.33
CA LEU A 31 1.58 1.23 4.39
C LEU A 31 1.89 2.04 5.64
N PHE A 32 1.97 1.41 6.81
CA PHE A 32 2.33 2.10 8.05
C PHE A 32 3.75 2.66 8.01
N SER A 33 4.72 1.94 7.44
CA SER A 33 6.09 2.43 7.32
C SER A 33 6.21 3.64 6.39
N THR A 34 5.35 3.74 5.37
CA THR A 34 5.39 4.83 4.37
C THR A 34 4.61 6.05 4.84
N PHE A 35 3.41 5.86 5.37
CA PHE A 35 2.49 6.94 5.68
C PHE A 35 2.49 7.36 7.15
N SER A 36 2.99 6.50 8.05
CA SER A 36 3.09 6.76 9.49
C SER A 36 1.79 7.38 10.04
N THR A 37 1.82 8.61 10.55
CA THR A 37 0.67 9.34 11.12
C THR A 37 -0.35 9.82 10.09
N GLY A 38 -0.09 9.67 8.79
CA GLY A 38 -1.02 10.01 7.71
C GLY A 38 -2.14 8.98 7.51
N LEU A 39 -2.04 7.80 8.14
CA LEU A 39 -3.10 6.80 8.17
C LEU A 39 -3.64 6.66 9.60
N GLY A 40 -4.96 6.52 9.71
CA GLY A 40 -5.60 6.27 11.00
C GLY A 40 -5.47 4.81 11.40
N GLU A 41 -5.71 3.91 10.45
CA GLU A 41 -5.64 2.48 10.68
C GLU A 41 -5.54 1.70 9.36
N VAL A 42 -5.01 0.47 9.46
CA VAL A 42 -5.08 -0.54 8.41
C VAL A 42 -5.77 -1.77 8.99
N ALA A 43 -6.97 -2.07 8.52
CA ALA A 43 -7.79 -3.18 8.97
C ALA A 43 -7.55 -4.43 8.11
N LEU A 44 -7.18 -5.54 8.75
CA LEU A 44 -7.10 -6.85 8.10
C LEU A 44 -8.46 -7.56 8.26
N GLN A 45 -9.13 -7.84 7.14
CA GLN A 45 -10.48 -8.41 7.12
C GLN A 45 -10.47 -9.84 6.56
N PRO A 46 -10.61 -10.87 7.42
CA PRO A 46 -10.75 -12.25 6.96
C PRO A 46 -11.95 -12.43 6.02
N SER A 47 -11.75 -13.15 4.93
CA SER A 47 -12.79 -13.50 3.94
C SER A 47 -12.50 -14.88 3.35
N THR A 48 -13.37 -15.32 2.43
CA THR A 48 -13.26 -16.59 1.69
C THR A 48 -13.36 -16.32 0.18
N GLY A 49 -13.30 -17.38 -0.64
CA GLY A 49 -13.59 -17.26 -2.07
C GLY A 49 -12.50 -16.57 -2.91
N GLY A 50 -11.22 -16.74 -2.54
CA GLY A 50 -10.09 -16.19 -3.32
C GLY A 50 -10.09 -14.66 -3.40
N THR A 51 -10.68 -13.99 -2.41
CA THR A 51 -10.82 -12.54 -2.34
C THR A 51 -9.52 -11.89 -1.85
N PHE A 52 -9.08 -10.86 -2.56
CA PHE A 52 -8.03 -9.96 -2.11
C PHE A 52 -8.35 -8.55 -2.60
N ILE A 53 -8.95 -7.74 -1.74
CA ILE A 53 -9.45 -6.41 -2.07
C ILE A 53 -8.87 -5.42 -1.07
N VAL A 54 -8.32 -4.32 -1.58
CA VAL A 54 -7.86 -3.20 -0.77
C VAL A 54 -8.76 -2.01 -1.01
N THR A 55 -9.35 -1.48 0.05
CA THR A 55 -10.19 -0.28 0.00
C THR A 55 -9.64 0.79 0.93
N ILE A 56 -9.94 2.05 0.62
CA ILE A 56 -9.65 3.18 1.49
C ILE A 56 -10.95 3.94 1.75
N THR A 57 -11.21 4.20 3.02
CA THR A 57 -12.28 5.07 3.48
C THR A 57 -11.64 6.34 3.99
N HIS A 58 -12.01 7.48 3.40
CA HIS A 58 -11.47 8.78 3.79
C HIS A 58 -12.55 9.86 3.66
N GLN A 59 -12.46 10.87 4.51
CA GLN A 59 -13.31 12.06 4.44
C GLN A 59 -12.42 13.23 3.99
N ALA A 60 -12.72 13.80 2.81
CA ALA A 60 -11.99 14.95 2.33
C ALA A 60 -12.27 16.20 3.19
N PRO A 61 -11.34 17.16 3.28
CA PRO A 61 -11.58 18.42 3.98
C PRO A 61 -12.82 19.13 3.43
N GLY A 62 -13.79 19.42 4.30
CA GLY A 62 -15.07 20.05 3.92
C GLY A 62 -16.13 19.11 3.35
N ALA A 63 -15.87 17.81 3.23
CA ALA A 63 -16.90 16.83 2.89
C ALA A 63 -17.73 16.46 4.14
N GLU A 64 -19.06 16.40 3.99
CA GLU A 64 -19.96 16.02 5.08
C GLU A 64 -19.98 14.50 5.34
N THR A 65 -19.63 13.70 4.34
CA THR A 65 -19.65 12.24 4.39
C THR A 65 -18.31 11.64 4.01
N ALA A 66 -17.95 10.54 4.68
CA ALA A 66 -16.80 9.73 4.29
C ALA A 66 -17.09 8.99 2.99
N SER A 67 -16.10 8.92 2.11
CA SER A 67 -16.16 8.16 0.85
C SER A 67 -15.26 6.94 0.93
N THR A 68 -15.67 5.84 0.29
CA THR A 68 -14.87 4.62 0.19
C THR A 68 -14.52 4.35 -1.26
N LYS A 69 -13.23 4.13 -1.53
CA LYS A 69 -12.69 3.83 -2.85
C LYS A 69 -11.95 2.50 -2.84
N THR A 70 -12.18 1.67 -3.85
CA THR A 70 -11.37 0.47 -4.08
C THR A 70 -10.02 0.88 -4.67
N LEU A 71 -8.95 0.53 -3.98
CA LEU A 71 -7.58 0.75 -4.43
C LEU A 71 -7.05 -0.42 -5.22
N TRP A 72 -7.48 -1.65 -4.90
CA TRP A 72 -7.08 -2.84 -5.64
C TRP A 72 -8.13 -3.94 -5.49
N ASP A 73 -8.44 -4.64 -6.57
CA ASP A 73 -9.20 -5.89 -6.54
C ASP A 73 -8.42 -6.94 -7.34
N ARG A 74 -8.07 -8.06 -6.69
CA ARG A 74 -7.35 -9.15 -7.36
C ARG A 74 -8.02 -9.67 -8.62
N ARG A 75 -9.36 -9.67 -8.68
CA ARG A 75 -10.11 -10.18 -9.83
C ARG A 75 -10.07 -9.20 -11.00
N GLU A 76 -10.17 -7.90 -10.72
CA GLU A 76 -10.22 -6.84 -11.72
C GLU A 76 -8.81 -6.39 -12.17
N ASP A 77 -7.89 -6.19 -11.22
CA ASP A 77 -6.52 -5.71 -11.47
C ASP A 77 -5.53 -6.84 -11.80
N GLY A 78 -5.97 -8.11 -11.80
CA GLY A 78 -5.16 -9.23 -12.28
C GLY A 78 -4.03 -9.67 -11.34
N GLY A 79 -4.38 -10.07 -10.12
CA GLY A 79 -3.41 -10.63 -9.16
C GLY A 79 -3.18 -9.76 -7.93
N PHE A 80 -1.95 -9.71 -7.43
CA PHE A 80 -1.61 -8.93 -6.25
C PHE A 80 -0.88 -7.63 -6.63
N PRO A 81 -1.09 -6.53 -5.89
CA PRO A 81 -0.44 -5.28 -6.22
C PRO A 81 1.07 -5.36 -6.00
N GLU A 82 1.84 -4.69 -6.84
CA GLU A 82 3.21 -4.32 -6.46
C GLU A 82 3.15 -3.33 -5.29
N THR A 83 4.08 -3.44 -4.34
CA THR A 83 4.13 -2.58 -3.15
C THR A 83 4.15 -1.10 -3.51
N LYS A 84 4.91 -0.74 -4.57
CA LYS A 84 5.00 0.64 -5.08
C LYS A 84 3.66 1.14 -5.62
N GLU A 85 2.90 0.28 -6.31
CA GLU A 85 1.59 0.62 -6.89
C GLU A 85 0.56 0.85 -5.82
N LEU A 86 0.52 -0.02 -4.81
CA LEU A 86 -0.38 0.18 -3.69
C LEU A 86 -0.10 1.49 -2.96
N LYS A 87 1.18 1.82 -2.72
CA LYS A 87 1.58 3.09 -2.07
C LYS A 87 1.14 4.30 -2.88
N ARG A 88 1.35 4.32 -4.20
CA ARG A 88 0.87 5.43 -5.05
C ARG A 88 -0.65 5.58 -5.02
N ARG A 89 -1.39 4.49 -5.20
CA ARG A 89 -2.87 4.54 -5.18
C ARG A 89 -3.40 5.05 -3.83
N VAL A 90 -2.73 4.73 -2.72
CA VAL A 90 -3.04 5.32 -1.40
C VAL A 90 -2.72 6.81 -1.38
N ARG A 91 -1.51 7.22 -1.79
CA ARG A 91 -1.07 8.62 -1.85
C ARG A 91 -2.02 9.47 -2.66
N ASP A 92 -2.41 9.02 -3.84
CA ASP A 92 -3.32 9.74 -4.75
C ASP A 92 -4.68 10.07 -4.11
N VAL A 93 -5.07 9.31 -3.08
CA VAL A 93 -6.33 9.52 -2.35
C VAL A 93 -6.15 10.39 -1.10
N ILE A 94 -5.04 10.24 -0.37
CA ILE A 94 -4.85 10.93 0.91
C ILE A 94 -4.14 12.27 0.75
N GLU A 95 -3.10 12.34 -0.08
CA GLU A 95 -2.17 13.46 -0.21
C GLU A 95 -1.59 13.47 -1.63
N PRO A 96 -2.36 13.87 -2.66
CA PRO A 96 -1.94 13.79 -4.06
C PRO A 96 -0.64 14.55 -4.35
N ASP A 97 -0.36 15.62 -3.60
CA ASP A 97 0.81 16.48 -3.78
C ASP A 97 2.08 15.94 -3.07
N ARG A 98 1.98 14.84 -2.32
CA ARG A 98 3.13 14.26 -1.61
C ARG A 98 4.00 13.45 -2.57
N ASP A 99 5.30 13.76 -2.57
CA ASP A 99 6.33 13.01 -3.28
C ASP A 99 6.76 11.78 -2.45
N LEU A 100 6.62 10.59 -3.02
CA LEU A 100 7.08 9.33 -2.41
C LEU A 100 8.52 8.95 -2.84
N GLY A 101 9.24 9.85 -3.50
CA GLY A 101 10.63 9.69 -3.90
C GLY A 101 10.82 8.56 -4.90
N HIS A 102 11.54 7.50 -4.51
CA HIS A 102 11.84 6.35 -5.37
C HIS A 102 10.59 5.63 -5.90
N VAL A 103 9.47 5.71 -5.16
CA VAL A 103 8.20 5.11 -5.57
C VAL A 103 7.61 5.83 -6.79
N ASP A 104 7.78 7.15 -6.92
CA ASP A 104 7.23 7.93 -8.02
C ASP A 104 8.18 7.97 -9.24
N ARG A 105 9.51 7.97 -9.02
CA ARG A 105 10.51 7.98 -10.10
C ARG A 105 10.46 6.76 -11.02
N ASP A 106 10.19 5.59 -10.47
CA ASP A 106 10.17 4.34 -11.25
C ASP A 106 8.93 4.22 -12.16
N HIS A 107 7.92 5.08 -12.00
CA HIS A 107 6.72 5.08 -12.85
C HIS A 107 6.88 5.90 -14.13
N GLY A 108 7.80 6.87 -14.14
CA GLY A 108 8.20 7.56 -15.36
C GLY A 108 8.99 6.65 -16.30
N ASN A 109 9.71 5.66 -15.77
CA ASN A 109 10.67 4.87 -16.54
C ASN A 109 10.07 3.65 -17.26
N LYS A 110 8.90 3.13 -16.82
CA LYS A 110 8.26 1.95 -17.45
C LYS A 110 7.76 2.19 -18.90
N LYS A 111 7.76 3.43 -19.42
CA LYS A 111 7.51 3.69 -20.86
C LYS A 111 8.75 3.50 -21.74
N ASP A 112 9.95 3.49 -21.17
CA ASP A 112 11.21 3.47 -21.92
C ASP A 112 11.97 2.12 -21.82
N GLU A 113 11.52 1.20 -20.97
CA GLU A 113 12.23 -0.06 -20.66
C GLU A 113 11.91 -1.25 -21.59
N ALA A 114 11.18 -1.06 -22.70
CA ALA A 114 11.01 -2.10 -23.73
C ALA A 114 12.29 -2.38 -24.56
N LYS A 115 13.44 -1.79 -24.21
CA LYS A 115 14.69 -2.00 -24.96
C LYS A 115 15.93 -1.91 -24.08
N LYS A 116 16.24 -2.98 -23.35
CA LYS A 116 17.55 -3.68 -23.35
C LYS A 116 17.70 -4.60 -22.14
N GLU A 117 17.78 -5.89 -22.42
CA GLU A 117 18.32 -6.92 -21.52
C GLU A 117 19.85 -6.73 -21.37
N GLU A 118 20.29 -6.60 -20.10
CA GLU A 118 21.43 -7.17 -19.33
C GLU A 118 22.64 -7.89 -20.00
N PRO A 119 23.74 -8.28 -19.29
CA PRO A 119 24.01 -8.31 -17.81
C PRO A 119 25.44 -7.88 -17.33
N ALA A 120 25.64 -7.78 -15.99
CA ALA A 120 26.62 -8.57 -15.18
C ALA A 120 27.17 -7.89 -13.88
N GLU A 121 27.01 -8.60 -12.73
CA GLU A 121 27.92 -8.91 -11.57
C GLU A 121 28.65 -7.78 -10.78
N ASP A 122 29.03 -7.85 -9.48
CA ASP A 122 28.68 -8.53 -8.20
C ASP A 122 29.53 -7.83 -7.07
N LYS A 123 29.12 -7.94 -5.80
CA LYS A 123 29.82 -7.71 -4.50
C LYS A 123 29.71 -6.33 -3.80
N PRO A 124 29.94 -6.27 -2.46
CA PRO A 124 29.19 -6.93 -1.38
C PRO A 124 28.68 -5.87 -0.36
N ALA A 125 27.61 -6.15 0.40
CA ALA A 125 27.13 -5.25 1.46
C ALA A 125 27.56 -5.76 2.85
N GLU A 126 28.40 -4.98 3.52
CA GLU A 126 28.79 -5.14 4.91
C GLU A 126 27.77 -4.49 5.87
N ALA A 127 27.80 -4.94 7.11
CA ALA A 127 26.79 -4.76 8.15
C ALA A 127 26.62 -3.33 8.67
N GLY A 128 25.39 -3.02 9.12
CA GLY A 128 25.05 -1.83 9.89
C GLY A 128 23.89 -2.14 10.85
N ASP A 129 24.23 -2.78 11.96
CA ASP A 129 23.41 -2.97 13.15
C ASP A 129 23.26 -1.65 13.90
N LYS A 130 22.01 -1.16 14.03
CA LYS A 130 21.47 -0.49 15.23
C LYS A 130 20.02 -0.08 14.99
N CYS A 131 19.10 -0.96 15.38
CA CYS A 131 17.74 -0.56 15.74
C CYS A 131 17.77 -0.24 17.23
N GLU A 132 17.99 1.04 17.58
CA GLU A 132 17.85 1.50 18.96
C GLU A 132 16.37 1.61 19.33
N ASP A 133 16.06 0.95 20.44
CA ASP A 133 14.84 0.93 21.25
C ASP A 133 13.97 2.20 21.11
N CYS A 134 12.74 2.03 20.64
CA CYS A 134 11.70 3.05 20.69
C CYS A 134 11.05 2.95 22.09
N PRO A 135 10.93 4.05 22.86
CA PRO A 135 10.55 4.04 24.28
C PRO A 135 9.16 3.48 24.59
#